data_AF-A0A9N8HJV8-F1
#
_entry.id   AF-A0A9N8HJV8-F1
#
_cell.length_a   1.000
_cell.length_b   1.000
_cell.length_c   1.000
_cell.angle_alpha   90.00
_cell.angle_beta   90.00
_cell.angle_gamma   90.00
#
_symmetry.space_group_name_H-M   'P 1'
#
loop_
_entity.id
_entity.type
_entity.pdbx_description
1 polymer ?
#
loop_
_entity_poly.entity_id
_entity_poly.type
_entity_poly.pdbx_seq_one_letter_code
_entity_poly.pdbx_strand_id
1 'polypeptide(L)'
;MTGTDDGGVKTMEVDGKQHKDKKAEERWNQLPWVEKYRPDKLDDLVAHDDIIQIIKNLIEQDQLPHLLLYGPPGTGKTSTIVAAAKKMYGSHAAYKSMTLELNASDARGIDVVRNQIKEFAGTKQLFSKGIKLIILDECDAMTNDAQFALRRIIEKYTSNARFCLICNYVSKIIPALQSRCTRFRFAPLARDQIEGRLTEIAQKEHCNTTPDGMDAILRLSGGDMRRVLNLLQATSMSSDEINGTTVYQTSGAPLPTDVTIILDLLLNQSMQTAVTDILKLCGTKGYALVDILQELTFEITALDLPGPALATMLDGMSDIEHRLAFGTSEKIQTAALVGVFVKARHQMEMASE
;
A
#
# COMPACT_ATOMS: atom_id res chain seq x y z
N MET A 1 -79.88 -15.34 -10.97
CA MET A 1 -79.36 -13.97 -10.81
C MET A 1 -78.16 -14.07 -9.88
N THR A 2 -76.99 -14.20 -10.50
CA THR A 2 -75.69 -14.37 -9.85
C THR A 2 -75.06 -13.00 -9.62
N GLY A 3 -74.71 -12.70 -8.37
CA GLY A 3 -73.96 -11.50 -8.00
C GLY A 3 -72.45 -11.69 -8.23
N THR A 4 -71.85 -10.66 -8.82
CA THR A 4 -70.42 -10.34 -8.87
C THR A 4 -69.94 -9.77 -7.54
N ASP A 5 -68.70 -10.05 -7.12
CA ASP A 5 -67.79 -8.98 -6.69
C ASP A 5 -66.31 -9.40 -6.61
N ASP A 6 -65.47 -8.38 -6.70
CA ASP A 6 -64.03 -8.31 -7.00
C ASP A 6 -63.05 -9.01 -6.04
N GLY A 7 -62.00 -9.59 -6.63
CA GLY A 7 -60.80 -10.05 -5.94
C GLY A 7 -59.55 -9.38 -6.53
N GLY A 8 -59.08 -8.34 -5.85
CA GLY A 8 -57.93 -7.52 -6.28
C GLY A 8 -56.59 -8.25 -6.29
N VAL A 9 -55.80 -7.99 -7.33
CA VAL A 9 -54.37 -8.34 -7.40
C VAL A 9 -53.57 -7.12 -6.92
N LYS A 10 -53.19 -7.14 -5.63
CA LYS A 10 -52.20 -6.20 -5.06
C LYS A 10 -50.78 -6.73 -5.30
N THR A 11 -50.04 -6.01 -6.15
CA THR A 11 -48.61 -5.65 -6.01
C THR A 11 -47.76 -6.48 -5.04
N MET A 12 -46.97 -7.43 -5.56
CA MET A 12 -45.91 -8.16 -4.83
C MET A 12 -44.48 -7.85 -5.34
N GLU A 13 -44.29 -6.91 -6.26
CA GLU A 13 -42.96 -6.63 -6.86
C GLU A 13 -42.17 -5.50 -6.17
N VAL A 14 -42.76 -4.76 -5.22
CA VAL A 14 -42.12 -3.57 -4.62
C VAL A 14 -41.23 -3.93 -3.41
N ASP A 15 -41.60 -4.94 -2.61
CA ASP A 15 -40.87 -5.29 -1.38
C ASP A 15 -39.51 -5.99 -1.65
N GLY A 16 -39.39 -6.72 -2.75
CA GLY A 16 -38.16 -7.45 -3.11
C GLY A 16 -36.99 -6.56 -3.56
N LYS A 17 -37.27 -5.36 -4.09
CA LYS A 17 -36.25 -4.37 -4.48
C LYS A 17 -35.74 -3.59 -3.26
N GLN A 18 -36.65 -3.06 -2.44
CA GLN A 18 -36.28 -2.30 -1.23
C GLN A 18 -35.43 -3.13 -0.25
N HIS A 19 -35.71 -4.43 -0.14
CA HIS A 19 -34.96 -5.31 0.76
C HIS A 19 -33.57 -5.71 0.22
N LYS A 20 -33.38 -5.72 -1.11
CA LYS A 20 -32.07 -5.92 -1.76
C LYS A 20 -31.21 -4.67 -1.67
N ASP A 21 -31.81 -3.50 -1.84
CA ASP A 21 -31.11 -2.22 -1.79
C ASP A 21 -30.59 -1.94 -0.37
N LYS A 22 -31.39 -2.20 0.67
CA LYS A 22 -30.94 -2.10 2.08
C LYS A 22 -29.77 -3.04 2.42
N LYS A 23 -29.81 -4.29 1.98
CA LYS A 23 -28.71 -5.24 2.22
C LYS A 23 -27.44 -4.87 1.47
N ALA A 24 -27.58 -4.29 0.27
CA ALA A 24 -26.44 -3.79 -0.49
C ALA A 24 -25.81 -2.56 0.19
N GLU A 25 -26.64 -1.67 0.72
CA GLU A 25 -26.23 -0.47 1.45
C GLU A 25 -25.57 -0.81 2.81
N GLU A 26 -26.13 -1.75 3.57
CA GLU A 26 -25.50 -2.28 4.79
C GLU A 26 -24.14 -2.91 4.51
N ARG A 27 -24.05 -3.72 3.44
CA ARG A 27 -22.79 -4.34 3.02
C ARG A 27 -21.75 -3.31 2.59
N TRP A 28 -22.19 -2.23 1.91
CA TRP A 28 -21.33 -1.14 1.51
C TRP A 28 -20.74 -0.39 2.70
N ASN A 29 -21.55 -0.12 3.73
CA ASN A 29 -21.12 0.57 4.94
C ASN A 29 -20.16 -0.26 5.80
N GLN A 30 -20.16 -1.59 5.66
CA GLN A 30 -19.25 -2.50 6.36
C GLN A 30 -17.92 -2.72 5.64
N LEU A 31 -17.74 -2.20 4.43
CA LEU A 31 -16.47 -2.36 3.71
C LEU A 31 -15.34 -1.58 4.39
N PRO A 32 -14.12 -2.16 4.47
CA PRO A 32 -12.94 -1.40 4.81
C PRO A 32 -12.79 -0.18 3.90
N TRP A 33 -12.38 0.95 4.46
CA TRP A 33 -12.32 2.21 3.71
C TRP A 33 -11.38 2.16 2.51
N VAL A 34 -10.34 1.34 2.58
CA VAL A 34 -9.45 1.02 1.46
C VAL A 34 -10.21 0.52 0.23
N GLU A 35 -11.24 -0.31 0.44
CA GLU A 35 -12.07 -0.83 -0.66
C GLU A 35 -13.23 0.11 -0.99
N LYS A 36 -13.87 0.70 0.03
CA LYS A 36 -14.99 1.64 -0.13
C LYS A 36 -14.60 2.86 -0.96
N TYR A 37 -13.39 3.37 -0.77
CA TYR A 37 -12.87 4.56 -1.45
C TYR A 37 -11.87 4.24 -2.56
N ARG A 38 -11.75 2.98 -2.96
CA ARG A 38 -10.91 2.56 -4.09
C ARG A 38 -11.36 3.29 -5.36
N PRO A 39 -10.45 3.96 -6.09
CA PRO A 39 -10.80 4.66 -7.34
C PRO A 39 -11.48 3.73 -8.36
N ASP A 40 -12.62 4.17 -8.89
CA ASP A 40 -13.37 3.42 -9.91
C ASP A 40 -13.02 3.87 -11.33
N LYS A 41 -12.66 5.15 -11.50
CA LYS A 41 -12.28 5.77 -12.76
C LYS A 41 -10.85 6.30 -12.69
N LEU A 42 -10.24 6.45 -13.87
CA LEU A 42 -8.90 7.05 -13.98
C LEU A 42 -8.86 8.51 -13.52
N ASP A 43 -10.00 9.20 -13.53
CA ASP A 43 -10.12 10.58 -13.06
C ASP A 43 -10.26 10.68 -11.53
N ASP A 44 -10.51 9.56 -10.84
CA ASP A 44 -10.61 9.50 -9.37
C ASP A 44 -9.25 9.27 -8.70
N LEU A 45 -8.18 9.07 -9.49
CA LEU A 45 -6.83 8.90 -9.00
C LEU A 45 -6.21 10.26 -8.70
N VAL A 46 -5.59 10.38 -7.53
CA VAL A 46 -5.12 11.66 -6.98
C VAL A 46 -3.65 11.96 -7.31
N ALA A 47 -2.98 11.09 -8.07
CA ALA A 47 -1.55 11.20 -8.32
C ALA A 47 -1.10 10.49 -9.60
N HIS A 48 0.13 10.80 -10.01
CA HIS A 48 0.77 10.28 -11.21
C HIS A 48 0.06 10.68 -12.51
N ASP A 49 -0.36 11.95 -12.60
CA ASP A 49 -1.11 12.49 -13.75
C ASP A 49 -0.45 12.18 -15.09
N ASP A 50 0.87 12.29 -15.18
CA ASP A 50 1.63 11.95 -16.40
C ASP A 50 1.44 10.49 -16.81
N ILE A 51 1.53 9.55 -15.85
CA ILE A 51 1.35 8.11 -16.11
C ILE A 51 -0.10 7.84 -16.53
N ILE A 52 -1.05 8.45 -15.82
CA ILE A 52 -2.47 8.31 -16.11
C ILE A 52 -2.78 8.83 -17.51
N GLN A 53 -2.24 10.00 -17.89
CA GLN A 53 -2.47 10.60 -19.20
C GLN A 53 -1.88 9.74 -20.32
N ILE A 54 -0.67 9.19 -20.13
CA ILE A 54 -0.07 8.26 -21.09
C ILE A 54 -0.95 7.02 -21.24
N ILE A 55 -1.40 6.41 -20.14
CA ILE A 55 -2.28 5.23 -20.18
C ILE A 55 -3.61 5.57 -20.88
N LYS A 56 -4.23 6.72 -20.58
CA LYS A 56 -5.44 7.21 -21.25
C LYS A 56 -5.24 7.30 -22.77
N ASN A 57 -4.16 7.94 -23.20
CA ASN A 57 -3.85 8.11 -24.62
C ASN A 57 -3.62 6.76 -25.32
N LEU A 58 -2.88 5.84 -24.68
CA LEU A 58 -2.62 4.50 -25.24
C LEU A 58 -3.89 3.67 -25.38
N ILE A 59 -4.84 3.82 -24.46
CA ILE A 59 -6.16 3.17 -24.52
C ILE A 59 -7.00 3.77 -25.65
N GLU A 60 -7.07 5.10 -25.75
CA GLU A 60 -7.87 5.80 -26.75
C GLU A 60 -7.38 5.54 -28.18
N GLN A 61 -6.08 5.26 -28.34
CA GLN A 61 -5.47 4.91 -29.62
C GLN A 61 -5.51 3.41 -29.93
N ASP A 62 -6.08 2.56 -29.05
CA ASP A 62 -6.05 1.08 -29.15
C ASP A 62 -4.63 0.51 -29.32
N GLN A 63 -3.66 1.16 -28.66
CA GLN A 63 -2.22 0.87 -28.77
C GLN A 63 -1.60 0.45 -27.43
N LEU A 64 -2.41 0.03 -26.46
CA LEU A 64 -1.92 -0.40 -25.15
C LEU A 64 -0.87 -1.50 -25.30
N PRO A 65 0.39 -1.33 -24.85
CA PRO A 65 1.40 -2.38 -24.89
C PRO A 65 1.24 -3.31 -23.69
N HIS A 66 2.14 -4.31 -23.55
CA HIS A 66 2.28 -4.96 -22.25
C HIS A 66 2.83 -3.94 -21.24
N LEU A 67 2.31 -3.94 -20.02
CA LEU A 67 2.63 -2.99 -18.98
C LEU A 67 3.36 -3.68 -17.82
N LEU A 68 4.26 -2.94 -17.19
CA LEU A 68 4.89 -3.28 -15.92
C LEU A 68 4.76 -2.08 -14.99
N LEU A 69 3.84 -2.16 -14.04
CA LEU A 69 3.60 -1.13 -13.03
C LEU A 69 4.38 -1.53 -11.76
N TYR A 70 5.27 -0.68 -11.29
CA TYR A 70 6.12 -1.02 -10.15
C TYR A 70 6.34 0.16 -9.21
N GLY A 71 6.56 -0.13 -7.94
CA GLY A 71 6.77 0.89 -6.90
C GLY A 71 6.22 0.45 -5.55
N PRO A 72 6.34 1.28 -4.50
CA PRO A 72 5.88 0.96 -3.15
C PRO A 72 4.39 0.59 -3.07
N PRO A 73 3.94 -0.14 -2.02
CA PRO A 73 2.53 -0.40 -1.79
C PRO A 73 1.72 0.91 -1.64
N GLY A 74 0.40 0.83 -1.85
CA GLY A 74 -0.51 1.97 -1.64
C GLY A 74 -0.40 3.14 -2.61
N THR A 75 0.44 3.05 -3.64
CA THR A 75 0.65 4.11 -4.65
C THR A 75 -0.35 4.08 -5.82
N GLY A 76 -1.32 3.16 -5.82
CA GLY A 76 -2.39 3.13 -6.83
C GLY A 76 -2.13 2.26 -8.07
N LYS A 77 -1.09 1.41 -8.08
CA LYS A 77 -0.78 0.50 -9.21
C LYS A 77 -1.98 -0.33 -9.68
N THR A 78 -2.57 -1.11 -8.77
CA THR A 78 -3.72 -1.99 -9.05
C THR A 78 -4.97 -1.17 -9.38
N SER A 79 -5.26 -0.11 -8.63
CA SER A 79 -6.38 0.79 -8.88
C SER A 79 -6.32 1.41 -10.28
N THR A 80 -5.12 1.79 -10.74
CA THR A 80 -4.91 2.40 -12.06
C THR A 80 -5.27 1.45 -13.18
N ILE A 81 -4.74 0.22 -13.18
CA ILE A 81 -5.03 -0.72 -14.27
C ILE A 81 -6.47 -1.22 -14.23
N VAL A 82 -7.08 -1.38 -13.04
CA VAL A 82 -8.49 -1.76 -12.91
C VAL A 82 -9.40 -0.66 -13.46
N ALA A 83 -9.14 0.61 -13.11
CA ALA A 83 -9.88 1.75 -13.64
C ALA A 83 -9.68 1.90 -15.17
N ALA A 84 -8.45 1.69 -15.66
CA ALA A 84 -8.16 1.64 -17.09
C ALA A 84 -8.95 0.55 -17.81
N ALA A 85 -8.97 -0.66 -17.26
CA ALA A 85 -9.72 -1.79 -17.81
C ALA A 85 -11.23 -1.52 -17.83
N LYS A 86 -11.78 -0.94 -16.77
CA LYS A 86 -13.19 -0.49 -16.73
C LYS A 86 -13.46 0.53 -17.84
N LYS A 87 -12.57 1.51 -18.07
CA LYS A 87 -12.68 2.48 -19.18
C LYS A 87 -12.61 1.80 -20.56
N MET A 88 -11.70 0.84 -20.75
CA MET A 88 -11.52 0.10 -22.01
C MET A 88 -12.76 -0.71 -22.41
N TYR A 89 -13.35 -1.44 -21.46
CA TYR A 89 -14.43 -2.39 -21.76
C TYR A 89 -15.83 -1.83 -21.53
N GLY A 90 -15.96 -0.75 -20.76
CA GLY A 90 -17.19 0.00 -20.51
C GLY A 90 -18.21 -0.76 -19.66
N SER A 91 -18.82 -1.82 -20.21
CA SER A 91 -19.82 -2.62 -19.51
C SER A 91 -19.19 -3.63 -18.55
N HIS A 92 -19.87 -3.89 -17.43
CA HIS A 92 -19.40 -4.85 -16.43
C HIS A 92 -19.25 -6.28 -17.00
N ALA A 93 -20.16 -6.68 -17.90
CA ALA A 93 -20.09 -7.97 -18.58
C ALA A 93 -18.88 -8.08 -19.54
N ALA A 94 -18.58 -7.00 -20.27
CA ALA A 94 -17.41 -6.95 -21.13
C ALA A 94 -16.11 -6.98 -20.31
N TYR A 95 -16.03 -6.19 -19.24
CA TYR A 95 -14.90 -6.26 -18.29
C TYR A 95 -14.67 -7.70 -17.83
N LYS A 96 -15.67 -8.34 -17.22
CA LYS A 96 -15.55 -9.69 -16.66
C LYS A 96 -15.16 -10.77 -17.69
N SER A 97 -15.51 -10.59 -18.97
CA SER A 97 -15.19 -11.55 -20.04
C SER A 97 -13.86 -11.26 -20.75
N MET A 98 -13.37 -10.02 -20.67
CA MET A 98 -12.15 -9.56 -21.35
C MET A 98 -10.96 -9.35 -20.41
N THR A 99 -11.18 -9.32 -19.10
CA THR A 99 -10.11 -9.24 -18.09
C THR A 99 -9.95 -10.53 -17.32
N LEU A 100 -8.71 -10.96 -17.12
CA LEU A 100 -8.32 -11.96 -16.14
C LEU A 100 -7.42 -11.29 -15.10
N GLU A 101 -7.90 -11.17 -13.87
CA GLU A 101 -7.13 -10.67 -12.73
C GLU A 101 -6.70 -11.85 -11.86
N LEU A 102 -5.40 -11.94 -11.59
CA LEU A 102 -4.81 -12.97 -10.74
C LEU A 102 -3.83 -12.33 -9.77
N ASN A 103 -3.92 -12.70 -8.49
CA ASN A 103 -2.87 -12.42 -7.52
C ASN A 103 -1.81 -13.52 -7.59
N ALA A 104 -0.59 -13.17 -7.97
CA ALA A 104 0.47 -14.13 -8.20
C ALA A 104 1.05 -14.73 -6.91
N SER A 105 0.83 -14.11 -5.74
CA SER A 105 1.22 -14.68 -4.45
C SER A 105 0.30 -15.82 -3.98
N ASP A 106 -0.96 -15.81 -4.40
CA ASP A 106 -1.90 -16.92 -4.20
C ASP A 106 -1.71 -17.99 -5.30
N ALA A 107 -1.39 -17.53 -6.50
CA ALA A 107 -1.16 -18.34 -7.70
C ALA A 107 0.33 -18.66 -7.98
N ARG A 108 1.12 -18.95 -6.94
CA ARG A 108 2.59 -19.17 -7.04
C ARG A 108 3.01 -20.30 -8.00
N GLY A 109 2.10 -21.22 -8.29
CA GLY A 109 2.37 -22.39 -9.11
C GLY A 109 2.59 -22.05 -10.58
N ILE A 110 3.64 -22.62 -11.16
CA ILE A 110 3.87 -22.63 -12.61
C ILE A 110 2.65 -23.14 -13.40
N ASP A 111 1.79 -23.94 -12.76
CA ASP A 111 0.58 -24.50 -13.34
C ASP A 111 -0.50 -23.44 -13.61
N VAL A 112 -0.63 -22.40 -12.78
CA VAL A 112 -1.56 -21.30 -13.05
C VAL A 112 -1.15 -20.56 -14.32
N VAL A 113 0.15 -20.35 -14.49
CA VAL A 113 0.72 -19.75 -15.71
C VAL A 113 0.48 -20.66 -16.91
N ARG A 114 0.81 -21.95 -16.79
CA ARG A 114 0.75 -22.91 -17.91
C ARG A 114 -0.67 -23.25 -18.36
N ASN A 115 -1.64 -23.18 -17.45
CA ASN A 115 -3.02 -23.57 -17.72
C ASN A 115 -3.92 -22.34 -17.83
N GLN A 116 -4.26 -21.70 -16.71
CA GLN A 116 -5.28 -20.65 -16.66
C GLN A 116 -4.93 -19.43 -17.52
N ILE A 117 -3.71 -18.90 -17.37
CA ILE A 117 -3.25 -17.73 -18.14
C ILE A 117 -3.17 -18.08 -19.64
N LYS A 118 -2.59 -19.25 -19.96
CA LYS A 118 -2.45 -19.73 -21.34
C LYS A 118 -3.81 -19.94 -22.02
N GLU A 119 -4.76 -20.55 -21.32
CA GLU A 119 -6.11 -20.82 -21.82
C GLU A 119 -6.82 -19.51 -22.10
N PHE A 120 -6.82 -18.57 -21.15
CA PHE A 120 -7.45 -17.27 -21.34
C PHE A 120 -6.81 -16.47 -22.49
N ALA A 121 -5.48 -16.46 -22.61
CA ALA A 121 -4.76 -15.79 -23.70
C ALA A 121 -4.97 -16.47 -25.07
N GLY A 122 -5.19 -17.78 -25.07
CA GLY A 122 -5.34 -18.59 -26.28
C GLY A 122 -6.74 -18.58 -26.89
N THR A 123 -7.78 -18.41 -26.09
CA THR A 123 -9.17 -18.46 -26.57
C THR A 123 -9.55 -17.22 -27.37
N LYS A 124 -9.96 -17.40 -28.63
CA LYS A 124 -10.55 -16.32 -29.44
C LYS A 124 -12.02 -16.12 -29.04
N GLN A 125 -12.43 -14.87 -28.81
CA GLN A 125 -13.83 -14.55 -28.51
C GLN A 125 -14.62 -14.47 -29.82
N LEU A 126 -15.82 -15.07 -29.85
CA LEU A 126 -16.71 -15.07 -31.00
C LEU A 126 -17.57 -13.80 -31.10
N PHE A 127 -17.79 -13.10 -29.97
CA PHE A 127 -18.81 -12.04 -29.85
C PHE A 127 -18.29 -10.69 -29.31
N SER A 128 -17.03 -10.59 -28.87
CA SER A 128 -16.43 -9.32 -28.46
C SER A 128 -15.27 -8.94 -29.38
N LYS A 129 -15.24 -7.67 -29.79
CA LYS A 129 -14.09 -7.06 -30.47
C LYS A 129 -13.20 -6.40 -29.41
N GLY A 130 -11.89 -6.58 -29.52
CA GLY A 130 -10.90 -5.99 -28.63
C GLY A 130 -9.84 -7.00 -28.18
N ILE A 131 -8.72 -6.47 -27.68
CA ILE A 131 -7.64 -7.28 -27.11
C ILE A 131 -7.98 -7.59 -25.65
N LYS A 132 -7.72 -8.82 -25.20
CA LYS A 132 -7.92 -9.19 -23.79
C LYS A 132 -6.87 -8.54 -22.90
N LEU A 133 -7.18 -8.38 -21.62
CA LEU A 133 -6.22 -7.88 -20.62
C LEU A 133 -6.03 -8.91 -19.51
N ILE A 134 -4.79 -9.25 -19.21
CA ILE A 134 -4.41 -10.13 -18.11
C ILE A 134 -3.64 -9.27 -17.10
N ILE A 135 -4.17 -9.16 -15.88
CA ILE A 135 -3.58 -8.40 -14.78
C ILE A 135 -2.99 -9.41 -13.79
N LEU A 136 -1.68 -9.33 -13.56
CA LEU A 136 -0.96 -10.18 -12.62
C LEU A 136 -0.43 -9.30 -11.50
N ASP A 137 -1.11 -9.32 -10.36
CA ASP A 137 -0.68 -8.60 -9.16
C ASP A 137 0.40 -9.38 -8.39
N GLU A 138 1.24 -8.67 -7.66
CA GLU A 138 2.35 -9.25 -6.86
C GLU A 138 3.26 -10.20 -7.66
N CYS A 139 3.56 -9.85 -8.92
CA CYS A 139 4.35 -10.66 -9.84
C CYS A 139 5.78 -10.94 -9.34
N ASP A 140 6.30 -10.11 -8.42
CA ASP A 140 7.57 -10.30 -7.72
C ASP A 140 7.55 -11.44 -6.69
N ALA A 141 6.38 -12.01 -6.37
CA ALA A 141 6.24 -13.24 -5.59
C ALA A 141 6.36 -14.52 -6.45
N MET A 142 6.37 -14.40 -7.79
CA MET A 142 6.50 -15.55 -8.69
C MET A 142 7.91 -16.13 -8.69
N THR A 143 8.02 -17.45 -8.76
CA THR A 143 9.30 -18.13 -9.01
C THR A 143 9.85 -17.78 -10.40
N ASN A 144 11.18 -17.83 -10.54
CA ASN A 144 11.84 -17.58 -11.83
C ASN A 144 11.30 -18.49 -12.95
N ASP A 145 11.03 -19.77 -12.65
CA ASP A 145 10.48 -20.72 -13.64
C ASP A 145 9.09 -20.31 -14.11
N ALA A 146 8.22 -19.83 -13.21
CA ALA A 146 6.91 -19.32 -13.56
C ALA A 146 7.02 -18.05 -14.42
N GLN A 147 7.97 -17.16 -14.11
CA GLN A 147 8.23 -15.97 -14.92
C GLN A 147 8.76 -16.31 -16.33
N PHE A 148 9.65 -17.30 -16.45
CA PHE A 148 10.13 -17.78 -17.75
C PHE A 148 9.00 -18.43 -18.57
N ALA A 149 8.10 -19.17 -17.93
CA ALA A 149 6.91 -19.70 -18.59
C ALA A 149 5.98 -18.57 -19.06
N LEU A 150 5.75 -17.57 -18.21
CA LEU A 150 4.93 -16.40 -18.52
C LEU A 150 5.48 -15.63 -19.71
N ARG A 151 6.80 -15.42 -19.77
CA ARG A 151 7.47 -14.77 -20.91
C ARG A 151 7.11 -15.43 -22.24
N ARG A 152 7.14 -16.77 -22.32
CA ARG A 152 6.80 -17.52 -23.54
C ARG A 152 5.34 -17.30 -23.95
N ILE A 153 4.44 -17.18 -22.97
CA ILE A 153 3.01 -16.91 -23.21
C ILE A 153 2.83 -15.48 -23.72
N ILE A 154 3.48 -14.49 -23.11
CA ILE A 154 3.43 -13.09 -23.54
C ILE A 154 3.88 -12.97 -25.01
N GLU A 155 5.01 -13.59 -25.37
CA GLU A 155 5.49 -13.60 -26.76
C GLU A 155 4.51 -14.27 -27.72
N LYS A 156 4.01 -15.45 -27.35
CA LYS A 156 3.14 -16.26 -28.22
C LYS A 156 1.77 -15.62 -28.47
N TYR A 157 1.21 -14.94 -27.46
CA TYR A 157 -0.16 -14.43 -27.50
C TYR A 157 -0.25 -12.91 -27.55
N THR A 158 0.85 -12.22 -27.93
CA THR A 158 0.88 -10.76 -28.05
C THR A 158 -0.17 -10.23 -29.05
N SER A 159 -0.60 -10.98 -30.05
CA SER A 159 -1.70 -10.54 -30.93
C SER A 159 -3.09 -10.60 -30.30
N ASN A 160 -3.27 -11.38 -29.22
CA ASN A 160 -4.58 -11.73 -28.66
C ASN A 160 -4.83 -11.09 -27.28
N ALA A 161 -3.76 -10.86 -26.51
CA ALA A 161 -3.85 -10.36 -25.14
C ALA A 161 -2.74 -9.34 -24.84
N ARG A 162 -3.08 -8.36 -24.00
CA ARG A 162 -2.13 -7.52 -23.28
C ARG A 162 -2.00 -8.03 -21.85
N PHE A 163 -0.82 -7.80 -21.30
CA PHE A 163 -0.46 -8.22 -19.95
C PHE A 163 -0.08 -6.98 -19.17
N CYS A 164 -0.60 -6.83 -17.96
CA CYS A 164 -0.17 -5.84 -17.00
C CYS A 164 0.41 -6.57 -15.79
N LEU A 165 1.72 -6.46 -15.62
CA LEU A 165 2.43 -7.01 -14.47
C LEU A 165 2.52 -5.93 -13.40
N ILE A 166 2.17 -6.26 -12.17
CA ILE A 166 2.30 -5.35 -11.03
C ILE A 166 3.28 -5.97 -10.03
N CYS A 167 4.20 -5.18 -9.51
CA CYS A 167 5.14 -5.64 -8.49
C CYS A 167 5.58 -4.49 -7.57
N ASN A 168 6.15 -4.81 -6.42
CA ASN A 168 6.79 -3.81 -5.58
C ASN A 168 8.27 -3.64 -5.97
N TYR A 169 8.94 -4.75 -6.26
CA TYR A 169 10.37 -4.77 -6.59
C TYR A 169 10.62 -5.23 -8.02
N VAL A 170 10.90 -4.28 -8.92
CA VAL A 170 11.22 -4.59 -10.32
C VAL A 170 12.47 -5.48 -10.46
N SER A 171 13.40 -5.44 -9.50
CA SER A 171 14.58 -6.30 -9.46
C SER A 171 14.27 -7.79 -9.29
N LYS A 172 13.08 -8.14 -8.77
CA LYS A 172 12.60 -9.53 -8.67
C LYS A 172 11.93 -10.02 -9.95
N ILE A 173 11.73 -9.15 -10.94
CA ILE A 173 11.19 -9.51 -12.26
C ILE A 173 12.34 -9.78 -13.22
N ILE A 174 12.32 -10.94 -13.88
CA ILE A 174 13.39 -11.34 -14.80
C ILE A 174 13.55 -10.29 -15.93
N PRO A 175 14.80 -9.97 -16.36
CA PRO A 175 15.04 -8.98 -17.43
C PRO A 175 14.29 -9.28 -18.74
N ALA A 176 14.02 -10.56 -19.01
CA ALA A 176 13.27 -10.99 -20.18
C ALA A 176 11.79 -10.55 -20.14
N LEU A 177 11.15 -10.46 -18.97
CA LEU A 177 9.80 -9.89 -18.86
C LEU A 177 9.86 -8.37 -18.95
N GLN A 178 10.81 -7.73 -18.25
CA GLN A 178 10.95 -6.28 -18.25
C GLN A 178 11.12 -5.70 -19.66
N SER A 179 11.92 -6.35 -20.51
CA SER A 179 12.17 -5.92 -21.90
C SER A 179 10.96 -6.00 -22.84
N ARG A 180 9.89 -6.71 -22.45
CA ARG A 180 8.66 -6.87 -23.24
C ARG A 180 7.54 -5.94 -22.77
N CYS A 181 7.76 -5.19 -21.70
CA CYS A 181 6.75 -4.34 -21.07
C CYS A 181 7.19 -2.89 -21.09
N THR A 182 6.23 -1.99 -21.34
CA THR A 182 6.39 -0.56 -21.02
C THR A 182 6.32 -0.40 -19.51
N ARG A 183 7.33 0.25 -18.92
CA ARG A 183 7.50 0.33 -17.47
C ARG A 183 7.00 1.67 -16.94
N PHE A 184 6.15 1.63 -15.94
CA PHE A 184 5.68 2.81 -15.22
C PHE A 184 6.02 2.69 -13.73
N ARG A 185 6.80 3.65 -13.22
CA ARG A 185 7.18 3.71 -11.81
C ARG A 185 6.19 4.56 -11.04
N PHE A 186 5.54 3.96 -10.05
CA PHE A 186 4.67 4.63 -9.10
C PHE A 186 5.51 5.02 -7.88
N ALA A 187 5.80 6.30 -7.74
CA ALA A 187 6.49 6.85 -6.57
C ALA A 187 5.54 6.93 -5.36
N PRO A 188 6.05 7.03 -4.12
CA PRO A 188 5.23 7.46 -2.99
C PRO A 188 4.45 8.72 -3.32
N LEU A 189 3.21 8.79 -2.84
CA LEU A 189 2.33 9.92 -3.09
C LEU A 189 2.84 11.16 -2.36
N ALA A 190 2.77 12.32 -3.01
CA ALA A 190 3.15 13.57 -2.38
C ALA A 190 2.12 13.96 -1.32
N ARG A 191 2.56 14.69 -0.29
CA ARG A 191 1.72 15.01 0.88
C ARG A 191 0.46 15.78 0.49
N ASP A 192 0.60 16.78 -0.38
CA ASP A 192 -0.47 17.60 -0.93
C ASP A 192 -1.52 16.77 -1.71
N GLN A 193 -1.08 15.77 -2.47
CA GLN A 193 -1.96 14.86 -3.20
C GLN A 193 -2.83 14.01 -2.26
N ILE A 194 -2.26 13.58 -1.13
CA ILE A 194 -2.97 12.74 -0.15
C ILE A 194 -3.91 13.58 0.72
N GLU A 195 -3.46 14.76 1.17
CA GLU A 195 -4.17 15.60 2.13
C GLU A 195 -5.58 15.97 1.67
N GLY A 196 -5.74 16.32 0.38
CA GLY A 196 -7.05 16.61 -0.20
C GLY A 196 -8.00 15.41 -0.11
N ARG A 197 -7.52 14.22 -0.45
CA ARG A 197 -8.33 12.99 -0.43
C ARG A 197 -8.64 12.53 1.00
N LEU A 198 -7.67 12.65 1.90
CA LEU A 198 -7.83 12.35 3.31
C LEU A 198 -8.92 13.23 3.94
N THR A 199 -8.89 14.53 3.66
CA THR A 199 -9.89 15.49 4.15
C THR A 199 -11.28 15.19 3.60
N GLU A 200 -11.39 14.89 2.30
CA GLU A 200 -12.66 14.51 1.66
C GLU A 200 -13.28 13.28 2.33
N ILE A 201 -12.48 12.25 2.61
CA ILE A 201 -12.94 11.01 3.21
C ILE A 201 -13.31 11.20 4.68
N ALA A 202 -12.50 11.94 5.44
CA ALA A 202 -12.79 12.27 6.84
C ALA A 202 -14.14 13.01 6.95
N GLN A 203 -14.46 13.92 6.02
CA GLN A 203 -15.75 14.61 5.98
C GLN A 203 -16.91 13.66 5.65
N LYS A 204 -16.72 12.77 4.67
CA LYS A 204 -17.75 11.78 4.26
C LYS A 204 -18.08 10.76 5.36
N GLU A 205 -17.09 10.40 6.16
CA GLU A 205 -17.25 9.48 7.30
C GLU A 205 -17.53 10.22 8.62
N HIS A 206 -17.72 11.55 8.58
CA HIS A 206 -18.00 12.39 9.74
C HIS A 206 -16.98 12.25 10.87
N CYS A 207 -15.70 12.09 10.53
CA CYS A 207 -14.61 11.98 11.49
C CYS A 207 -14.31 13.32 12.17
N ASN A 208 -14.24 13.30 13.51
CA ASN A 208 -13.76 14.44 14.29
C ASN A 208 -12.22 14.46 14.27
N THR A 209 -11.62 15.30 13.44
CA THR A 209 -10.17 15.35 13.18
C THR A 209 -9.57 16.68 13.62
N THR A 210 -8.34 16.65 14.14
CA THR A 210 -7.53 17.83 14.43
C THR A 210 -6.39 17.97 13.42
N PRO A 211 -5.82 19.18 13.23
CA PRO A 211 -4.71 19.38 12.30
C PRO A 211 -3.48 18.51 12.60
N ASP A 212 -3.14 18.32 13.88
CA ASP A 212 -2.03 17.45 14.31
C ASP A 212 -2.33 15.96 14.11
N GLY A 213 -3.59 15.53 14.20
CA GLY A 213 -3.99 14.17 13.84
C GLY A 213 -3.82 13.89 12.35
N MET A 214 -4.25 14.83 11.51
CA MET A 214 -4.08 14.74 10.06
C MET A 214 -2.60 14.72 9.65
N ASP A 215 -1.78 15.59 10.26
CA ASP A 215 -0.33 15.60 10.06
C ASP A 215 0.32 14.27 10.48
N ALA A 216 -0.07 13.71 11.64
CA ALA A 216 0.43 12.43 12.12
C ALA A 216 0.10 11.28 11.16
N ILE A 217 -1.14 11.23 10.62
CA ILE A 217 -1.53 10.22 9.62
C ILE A 217 -0.66 10.35 8.36
N LEU A 218 -0.46 11.56 7.86
CA LEU A 218 0.34 11.82 6.66
C LEU A 218 1.81 11.42 6.86
N ARG A 219 2.42 11.80 8.00
CA ARG A 219 3.80 11.44 8.36
C ARG A 219 3.97 9.93 8.44
N LEU A 220 3.15 9.27 9.26
CA LEU A 220 3.27 7.82 9.50
C LEU A 220 2.96 6.99 8.25
N SER A 221 2.20 7.53 7.30
CA SER A 221 1.83 6.80 6.08
C SER A 221 2.92 6.84 5.00
N GLY A 222 3.84 7.81 5.03
CA GLY A 222 5.00 7.84 4.12
C GLY A 222 4.65 7.79 2.63
N GLY A 223 3.52 8.34 2.21
CA GLY A 223 3.05 8.32 0.83
C GLY A 223 2.26 7.07 0.41
N ASP A 224 1.87 6.19 1.34
CA ASP A 224 1.01 5.02 1.10
C ASP A 224 -0.47 5.35 1.41
N MET A 225 -1.31 5.47 0.38
CA MET A 225 -2.74 5.79 0.55
C MET A 225 -3.53 4.69 1.30
N ARG A 226 -3.11 3.43 1.17
CA ARG A 226 -3.76 2.32 1.90
C ARG A 226 -3.52 2.48 3.39
N ARG A 227 -2.28 2.81 3.79
CA ARG A 227 -1.92 3.08 5.18
C ARG A 227 -2.66 4.30 5.73
N VAL A 228 -2.81 5.37 4.94
CA VAL A 228 -3.62 6.55 5.29
C VAL A 228 -5.04 6.15 5.68
N LEU A 229 -5.72 5.38 4.83
CA LEU A 229 -7.12 4.97 5.06
C LEU A 229 -7.26 4.01 6.24
N ASN A 230 -6.34 3.06 6.37
CA ASN A 230 -6.34 2.13 7.49
C ASN A 230 -6.12 2.85 8.82
N LEU A 231 -5.20 3.82 8.89
CA LEU A 231 -4.97 4.60 10.11
C LEU A 231 -6.16 5.49 10.44
N LEU A 232 -6.70 6.22 9.47
CA LEU A 232 -7.90 7.05 9.69
C LEU A 232 -9.06 6.19 10.22
N GLN A 233 -9.33 5.05 9.58
CA GLN A 233 -10.41 4.14 9.97
C GLN A 233 -10.19 3.54 11.36
N ALA A 234 -8.98 3.05 11.63
CA ALA A 234 -8.67 2.44 12.92
C ALA A 234 -8.78 3.47 14.04
N THR A 235 -8.25 4.68 13.86
CA THR A 235 -8.29 5.74 14.88
C THR A 235 -9.70 6.27 15.08
N SER A 236 -10.51 6.42 14.02
CA SER A 236 -11.93 6.82 14.15
C SER A 236 -12.77 5.78 14.89
N MET A 237 -12.39 4.51 14.84
CA MET A 237 -13.07 3.43 15.56
C MET A 237 -12.61 3.31 17.02
N SER A 238 -11.38 3.72 17.33
CA SER A 238 -10.80 3.61 18.68
C SER A 238 -10.98 4.87 19.53
N SER A 239 -11.30 6.02 18.95
CA SER A 239 -11.33 7.31 19.65
C SER A 239 -12.34 8.27 19.05
N ASP A 240 -12.99 9.08 19.90
CA ASP A 240 -13.96 10.10 19.47
C ASP A 240 -13.31 11.29 18.77
N GLU A 241 -12.01 11.53 19.00
CA GLU A 241 -11.22 12.57 18.36
C GLU A 241 -9.93 11.98 17.78
N ILE A 242 -9.66 12.30 16.52
CA ILE A 242 -8.46 11.90 15.78
C ILE A 242 -7.45 13.04 15.89
N ASN A 243 -6.60 12.96 16.92
CA ASN A 243 -5.48 13.86 17.17
C ASN A 243 -4.14 13.13 17.06
N GLY A 244 -3.02 13.85 17.14
CA GLY A 244 -1.71 13.26 16.96
C GLY A 244 -1.46 12.10 17.93
N THR A 245 -1.82 12.28 19.21
CA THR A 245 -1.59 11.25 20.23
C THR A 245 -2.39 9.98 19.94
N THR A 246 -3.68 10.09 19.59
CA THR A 246 -4.51 8.92 19.30
C THR A 246 -4.01 8.19 18.05
N VAL A 247 -3.56 8.92 17.02
CA VAL A 247 -2.98 8.33 15.81
C VAL A 247 -1.70 7.54 16.09
N TYR A 248 -0.73 8.11 16.82
CA TYR A 248 0.50 7.38 17.18
C TYR A 248 0.18 6.13 18.00
N GLN A 249 -0.71 6.23 18.98
CA GLN A 249 -1.14 5.09 19.81
C GLN A 249 -1.83 4.00 18.99
N THR A 250 -2.74 4.35 18.07
CA THR A 250 -3.39 3.37 17.20
C THR A 250 -2.39 2.68 16.27
N SER A 251 -1.40 3.42 15.77
CA SER A 251 -0.38 2.88 14.86
C SER A 251 0.65 1.99 15.53
N GLY A 252 0.80 2.10 16.86
CA GLY A 252 1.90 1.48 17.62
C GLY A 252 3.25 2.19 17.50
N ALA A 253 3.33 3.28 16.73
CA ALA A 253 4.57 4.04 16.54
C ALA A 253 4.94 4.85 17.80
N PRO A 254 6.24 5.05 18.07
CA PRO A 254 6.72 5.92 19.14
C PRO A 254 6.17 7.35 19.03
N LEU A 255 5.71 7.91 20.15
CA LEU A 255 5.33 9.32 20.19
C LEU A 255 6.56 10.20 19.96
N PRO A 256 6.45 11.35 19.26
CA PRO A 256 7.59 12.24 19.05
C PRO A 256 8.28 12.66 20.35
N THR A 257 7.51 12.91 21.41
CA THR A 257 8.05 13.23 22.75
C THR A 257 8.85 12.07 23.33
N ASP A 258 8.40 10.84 23.13
CA ASP A 258 9.07 9.65 23.64
C ASP A 258 10.35 9.35 22.83
N VAL A 259 10.35 9.63 21.52
CA VAL A 259 11.56 9.59 20.68
C VAL A 259 12.59 10.60 21.14
N THR A 260 12.19 11.84 21.44
CA THR A 260 13.09 12.86 21.99
C THR A 260 13.70 12.41 23.32
N ILE A 261 12.91 11.81 24.21
CA ILE A 261 13.41 11.23 25.47
C ILE A 261 14.43 10.13 25.19
N ILE A 262 14.14 9.21 24.27
CA ILE A 262 15.07 8.13 23.91
C ILE A 262 16.38 8.71 23.37
N LEU A 263 16.30 9.71 22.49
CA LEU A 263 17.48 10.36 21.92
C LEU A 263 18.32 11.05 23.00
N ASP A 264 17.70 11.75 23.95
CA ASP A 264 18.39 12.34 25.10
C ASP A 264 19.08 11.26 25.96
N LEU A 265 18.40 10.15 26.25
CA LEU A 265 18.99 9.02 26.97
C LEU A 265 20.23 8.48 26.23
N LEU A 266 20.15 8.33 24.91
CA LEU A 266 21.24 7.83 24.07
C LEU A 266 22.42 8.80 24.01
N LEU A 267 22.16 10.12 23.94
CA LEU A 267 23.19 11.14 23.79
C LEU A 267 23.80 11.59 25.12
N ASN A 268 23.09 11.51 26.25
CA ASN A 268 23.55 12.17 27.47
C ASN A 268 23.74 11.21 28.67
N GLN A 269 23.11 10.04 28.69
CA GLN A 269 23.15 9.17 29.87
C GLN A 269 24.28 8.13 29.83
N SER A 270 24.55 7.53 30.98
CA SER A 270 25.46 6.37 31.09
C SER A 270 24.87 5.17 30.35
N MET A 271 25.72 4.23 29.92
CA MET A 271 25.28 3.02 29.21
C MET A 271 24.25 2.23 30.03
N GLN A 272 24.48 2.04 31.33
CA GLN A 272 23.59 1.26 32.19
C GLN A 272 22.23 1.94 32.35
N THR A 273 22.22 3.25 32.58
CA THR A 273 20.99 4.04 32.73
C THR A 273 20.18 4.02 31.44
N ALA A 274 20.80 4.36 30.30
CA ALA A 274 20.12 4.42 29.01
C ALA A 274 19.49 3.08 28.63
N VAL A 275 20.21 1.96 28.79
CA VAL A 275 19.65 0.62 28.49
C VAL A 275 18.43 0.32 29.36
N THR A 276 18.53 0.59 30.67
CA THR A 276 17.45 0.28 31.61
C THR A 276 16.20 1.10 31.31
N ASP A 277 16.37 2.39 31.07
CA ASP A 277 15.26 3.32 30.87
C ASP A 277 14.59 3.14 29.51
N ILE A 278 15.36 2.89 28.44
CA ILE A 278 14.80 2.57 27.12
C ILE A 278 14.01 1.26 27.18
N LEU A 279 14.55 0.20 27.79
CA LEU A 279 13.83 -1.08 27.93
C LEU A 279 12.55 -0.93 28.75
N LYS A 280 12.59 -0.12 29.81
CA LYS A 280 11.41 0.19 30.62
C LYS A 280 10.37 0.93 29.78
N LEU A 281 10.77 1.94 29.03
CA LEU A 281 9.88 2.72 28.16
C LEU A 281 9.21 1.80 27.12
N CYS A 282 9.99 0.99 26.39
CA CYS A 282 9.47 0.01 25.44
C CYS A 282 8.47 -0.94 26.09
N GLY A 283 8.80 -1.47 27.27
CA GLY A 283 7.91 -2.39 28.01
C GLY A 283 6.60 -1.73 28.48
N THR A 284 6.64 -0.45 28.87
CA THR A 284 5.43 0.28 29.32
C THR A 284 4.55 0.77 28.19
N LYS A 285 5.14 1.16 27.06
CA LYS A 285 4.44 1.77 25.92
C LYS A 285 4.14 0.79 24.79
N GLY A 286 4.76 -0.39 24.80
CA GLY A 286 4.60 -1.41 23.76
C GLY A 286 5.37 -1.12 22.47
N TYR A 287 6.41 -0.28 22.52
CA TYR A 287 7.21 0.06 21.34
C TYR A 287 8.14 -1.10 20.96
N ALA A 288 8.17 -1.44 19.67
CA ALA A 288 9.20 -2.31 19.13
C ALA A 288 10.47 -1.51 18.86
N LEU A 289 11.63 -2.15 19.03
CA LEU A 289 12.91 -1.48 18.79
C LEU A 289 13.06 -1.04 17.33
N VAL A 290 12.48 -1.80 16.39
CA VAL A 290 12.51 -1.45 14.95
C VAL A 290 11.82 -0.12 14.67
N ASP A 291 10.70 0.18 15.31
CA ASP A 291 9.98 1.44 15.12
C ASP A 291 10.78 2.61 15.71
N ILE A 292 11.43 2.38 16.86
CA ILE A 292 12.34 3.36 17.47
C ILE A 292 13.52 3.66 16.55
N LEU A 293 14.14 2.64 15.93
CA LEU A 293 15.26 2.84 15.01
C LEU A 293 14.85 3.66 13.79
N GLN A 294 13.65 3.44 13.25
CA GLN A 294 13.12 4.20 12.13
C GLN A 294 12.97 5.68 12.52
N GLU A 295 12.30 5.97 13.63
CA GLU A 295 12.11 7.36 14.10
C GLU A 295 13.45 8.04 14.45
N LEU A 296 14.37 7.33 15.12
CA LEU A 296 15.70 7.86 15.41
C LEU A 296 16.48 8.20 14.15
N THR A 297 16.34 7.44 13.06
CA THR A 297 17.02 7.73 11.80
C THR A 297 16.60 9.08 11.25
N PHE A 298 15.32 9.44 11.33
CA PHE A 298 14.84 10.76 10.93
C PHE A 298 15.38 11.87 11.83
N GLU A 299 15.39 11.67 13.15
CA GLU A 299 15.87 12.67 14.10
C GLU A 299 17.39 12.91 13.95
N ILE A 300 18.21 11.86 13.93
CA ILE A 300 19.68 12.01 13.89
C ILE A 300 20.18 12.60 12.56
N THR A 301 19.48 12.35 11.46
CA THR A 301 19.85 12.91 10.15
C THR A 301 19.45 14.37 10.01
N ALA A 302 18.51 14.84 10.84
CA ALA A 302 18.16 16.25 10.94
C ALA A 302 19.09 17.04 11.88
N LEU A 303 19.85 16.36 12.75
CA LEU A 303 20.84 16.98 13.63
C LEU A 303 22.12 17.34 12.88
N ASP A 304 22.72 18.47 13.24
CA ASP A 304 24.05 18.87 12.76
C ASP A 304 25.15 18.15 13.58
N LEU A 305 25.38 16.88 13.25
CA LEU A 305 26.36 16.03 13.91
C LEU A 305 27.67 15.93 13.09
N PRO A 306 28.83 15.77 13.76
CA PRO A 306 30.08 15.48 13.06
C PRO A 306 29.96 14.23 12.17
N GLY A 307 30.44 14.34 10.93
CA GLY A 307 30.34 13.26 9.94
C GLY A 307 30.76 11.87 10.42
N PRO A 308 31.91 11.70 11.13
CA PRO A 308 32.32 10.41 11.68
C PRO A 308 31.34 9.82 12.71
N ALA A 309 30.77 10.67 13.57
CA ALA A 309 29.81 10.25 14.58
C ALA A 309 28.49 9.84 13.93
N LEU A 310 27.98 10.65 13.00
CA LEU A 310 26.78 10.32 12.23
C LEU A 310 26.94 9.02 11.44
N ALA A 311 28.10 8.82 10.79
CA ALA A 311 28.41 7.58 10.08
C ALA A 311 28.40 6.36 11.01
N THR A 312 29.02 6.48 12.20
CA THR A 312 29.03 5.40 13.20
C THR A 312 27.62 5.08 13.70
N MET A 313 26.78 6.09 13.94
CA MET A 313 25.39 5.90 14.35
C MET A 313 24.58 5.17 13.28
N LEU A 314 24.62 5.66 12.03
CA LEU A 314 23.85 5.10 10.92
C LEU A 314 24.28 3.67 10.58
N ASP A 315 25.59 3.41 10.50
CA ASP A 315 26.12 2.06 10.24
C ASP A 315 25.72 1.08 11.36
N GLY A 316 25.91 1.48 12.61
CA GLY A 316 25.55 0.66 13.76
C GLY A 316 24.04 0.39 13.86
N MET A 317 23.20 1.39 13.57
CA MET A 317 21.74 1.23 13.53
C MET A 317 21.29 0.31 12.39
N SER A 318 21.90 0.41 11.21
CA SER A 318 21.63 -0.48 10.08
C SER A 318 21.93 -1.95 10.41
N ASP A 319 23.05 -2.18 11.09
CA ASP A 319 23.47 -3.50 11.56
C ASP A 319 22.46 -4.11 12.57
N ILE A 320 21.93 -3.27 13.46
CA ILE A 320 20.92 -3.66 14.44
C ILE A 320 19.58 -3.96 13.74
N GLU A 321 19.13 -3.10 12.83
CA GLU A 321 17.91 -3.32 12.04
C GLU A 321 17.98 -4.65 11.27
N HIS A 322 19.12 -4.92 10.62
CA HIS A 322 19.35 -6.20 9.94
C HIS A 322 19.22 -7.39 10.90
N ARG A 323 19.81 -7.33 12.10
CA ARG A 323 19.70 -8.40 13.11
C ARG A 323 18.28 -8.58 13.65
N LEU A 324 17.53 -7.49 13.79
CA LEU A 324 16.12 -7.56 14.22
C LEU A 324 15.25 -8.26 13.18
N ALA A 325 15.54 -8.11 11.88
CA ALA A 325 14.83 -8.79 10.81
C ALA A 325 14.91 -10.34 10.89
N PHE A 326 15.90 -10.90 11.60
CA PHE A 326 16.04 -12.34 11.84
C PHE A 326 15.46 -12.81 13.20
N GLY A 327 14.74 -11.95 13.92
CA GLY A 327 14.07 -12.32 15.18
C GLY A 327 15.04 -12.48 16.36
N THR A 328 16.07 -11.64 16.45
CA THR A 328 17.03 -11.67 17.57
C THR A 328 16.47 -11.01 18.84
N SER A 329 17.18 -11.15 19.97
CA SER A 329 16.75 -10.60 21.26
C SER A 329 16.77 -9.07 21.28
N GLU A 330 15.60 -8.45 21.40
CA GLU A 330 15.48 -6.99 21.51
C GLU A 330 16.25 -6.39 22.69
N LYS A 331 16.39 -7.11 23.82
CA LYS A 331 17.17 -6.64 24.97
C LYS A 331 18.64 -6.45 24.62
N ILE A 332 19.23 -7.41 23.92
CA ILE A 332 20.63 -7.33 23.47
C ILE A 332 20.78 -6.26 22.40
N GLN A 333 19.84 -6.17 21.45
CA GLN A 333 19.87 -5.15 20.41
C GLN A 333 19.69 -3.73 20.97
N THR A 334 18.89 -3.55 22.01
CA THR A 334 18.78 -2.25 22.73
C THR A 334 20.10 -1.87 23.39
N ALA A 335 20.78 -2.83 24.03
CA ALA A 335 22.11 -2.60 24.59
C ALA A 335 23.14 -2.27 23.50
N ALA A 336 23.05 -2.92 22.33
CA ALA A 336 23.88 -2.62 21.18
C ALA A 336 23.63 -1.20 20.65
N LEU A 337 22.37 -0.77 20.55
CA LEU A 337 22.00 0.59 20.15
C LEU A 337 22.64 1.63 21.08
N VAL A 338 22.48 1.47 22.38
CA VAL A 338 23.12 2.36 23.36
C VAL A 338 24.64 2.35 23.19
N GLY A 339 25.25 1.17 22.97
CA GLY A 339 26.68 1.04 22.71
C GLY A 339 27.16 1.78 21.45
N VAL A 340 26.36 1.80 20.39
CA VAL A 340 26.64 2.57 19.16
C VAL A 340 26.68 4.07 19.47
N PHE A 341 25.67 4.58 20.19
CA PHE A 341 25.62 6.00 20.55
C PHE A 341 26.76 6.39 21.51
N VAL A 342 27.09 5.54 22.50
CA VAL A 342 28.24 5.76 23.39
C VAL A 342 29.55 5.93 22.59
N LYS A 343 29.79 5.07 21.59
CA LYS A 343 30.96 5.18 20.72
C LYS A 343 30.96 6.48 19.90
N ALA A 344 29.81 6.84 19.35
CA ALA A 344 29.67 8.05 18.55
C ALA A 344 29.89 9.31 19.39
N ARG A 345 29.45 9.34 20.66
CA ARG A 345 29.73 10.45 21.60
C ARG A 345 31.20 10.71 21.80
N HIS A 346 31.97 9.63 21.99
CA HIS A 346 33.42 9.77 22.14
C HIS A 346 34.06 10.40 20.89
N GLN A 347 33.57 10.07 19.69
CA GLN A 347 34.04 10.71 18.47
C GLN A 347 33.64 12.19 18.38
N MET A 348 32.48 12.58 18.91
CA MET A 348 32.04 13.98 18.97
C MET A 348 32.90 14.80 19.93
N GLU A 349 33.27 14.23 21.08
CA GLU A 349 34.20 14.84 22.04
C GLU A 349 35.57 15.08 21.38
N MET A 350 36.13 14.06 20.72
CA MET A 350 37.44 14.16 20.03
C MET A 350 37.43 15.11 18.82
N ALA A 351 36.28 15.41 18.23
CA ALA A 351 36.14 16.39 17.14
C ALA A 351 35.96 17.83 17.64
N SER A 352 35.68 18.00 18.94
CA SER A 352 35.50 19.30 19.60
C SER A 352 36.78 19.80 20.28
N GLU A 353 37.78 18.94 20.42
CA GLU A 353 39.17 19.24 20.81
C GLU A 353 40.02 19.60 19.58
#